data_AF-I4B3Y4-F1
#
_entry.id   AF-I4B3Y4-F1
#
_cell.length_a   1.000
_cell.length_b   1.000
_cell.length_c   1.000
_cell.angle_alpha   90.00
_cell.angle_beta   90.00
_cell.angle_gamma   90.00
#
_symmetry.space_group_name_H-M   'P 1'
#
loop_
_entity.id
_entity.type
_entity.pdbx_description
1 polymer ?
#
loop_
_entity_poly.entity_id
_entity_poly.type
_entity_poly.pdbx_seq_one_letter_code
_entity_poly.pdbx_strand_id
1 'polypeptide(L)'
;MRLISCLFCATSAFSINPKVVPIMEEANQFFEIGEFDQALAKYEQVLKLEPKHSDALYNGGMASHLGGKPARAAELWEILKLERPTDFQLHAKLVQAYAAVGDAAKTDSARNEIFALYGKLGAKERAGRESYCREQFVRKGFRVLALEFFELTGERAVRYAFVVLTADGKEDYRISLGSYDATTKISRELGEIGPKERVFHLDGYYKGGREHRTFEMYLGEPKYEEIKRTVIEILDGKKKASSSTKSK
;
A
#
# COMPACT_ATOMS: atom_id res chain seq x y z
N MET A 1 -14.39 -60.89 29.76
CA MET A 1 -13.86 -60.98 28.38
C MET A 1 -14.80 -60.22 27.44
N ARG A 2 -14.53 -58.94 27.17
CA ARG A 2 -15.12 -58.18 26.06
C ARG A 2 -14.00 -57.32 25.48
N LEU A 3 -13.50 -57.76 24.33
CA LEU A 3 -12.60 -57.00 23.47
C LEU A 3 -13.39 -55.82 22.91
N ILE A 4 -13.01 -54.60 23.29
CA ILE A 4 -13.38 -53.39 22.55
C ILE A 4 -12.13 -53.01 21.75
N SER A 5 -12.15 -53.47 20.50
CA SER A 5 -11.35 -52.95 19.39
C SER A 5 -12.01 -51.68 18.86
N CYS A 6 -11.25 -50.87 18.13
CA CYS A 6 -11.61 -49.62 17.43
C CYS A 6 -11.74 -48.40 18.37
N LEU A 7 -11.09 -47.27 18.11
CA LEU A 7 -10.83 -46.62 16.83
C LEU A 7 -9.45 -45.96 16.87
N PHE A 8 -8.61 -46.28 15.89
CA PHE A 8 -7.38 -45.53 15.59
C PHE A 8 -7.82 -44.11 15.22
N CYS A 9 -7.59 -43.14 16.11
CA CYS A 9 -7.76 -41.73 15.78
C CYS A 9 -6.58 -41.36 14.87
N ALA A 10 -6.72 -41.63 13.58
CA ALA A 10 -5.84 -41.08 12.56
C ALA A 10 -6.14 -39.57 12.47
N THR A 11 -5.43 -38.78 13.27
CA THR A 11 -5.24 -37.37 12.96
C THR A 11 -4.61 -37.32 11.57
N SER A 12 -5.32 -36.74 10.60
CA SER A 12 -4.78 -36.51 9.27
C SER A 12 -3.56 -35.60 9.41
N ALA A 13 -2.37 -36.18 9.48
CA ALA A 13 -1.14 -35.44 9.28
C ALA A 13 -1.28 -34.77 7.91
N PHE A 14 -1.24 -33.45 7.89
CA PHE A 14 -1.22 -32.67 6.66
C PHE A 14 -0.03 -33.16 5.84
N SER A 15 -0.30 -33.93 4.78
CA SER A 15 0.74 -34.51 3.94
C SER A 15 1.24 -33.41 3.02
N ILE A 16 2.32 -32.75 3.43
CA ILE A 16 3.04 -31.79 2.57
C ILE A 16 3.58 -32.57 1.38
N ASN A 17 3.29 -32.10 0.16
CA ASN A 17 3.85 -32.74 -1.01
C ASN A 17 5.38 -32.59 -0.97
N PRO A 18 6.16 -33.70 -0.96
CA PRO A 18 7.60 -33.65 -0.74
C PRO A 18 8.36 -32.88 -1.84
N LYS A 19 7.71 -32.63 -2.99
CA LYS A 19 8.28 -31.84 -4.08
C LYS A 19 8.16 -30.32 -3.85
N VAL A 20 7.28 -29.87 -2.96
CA VAL A 20 7.00 -28.43 -2.79
C VAL A 20 8.20 -27.69 -2.20
N VAL A 21 8.79 -28.21 -1.13
CA VAL A 21 9.93 -27.57 -0.45
C VAL A 21 11.08 -27.23 -1.40
N PRO A 22 11.64 -28.17 -2.18
CA PRO A 22 12.76 -27.85 -3.07
C PRO A 22 12.37 -26.87 -4.19
N ILE A 23 11.13 -26.91 -4.68
CA ILE A 23 10.66 -25.96 -5.71
C ILE A 23 10.51 -24.55 -5.11
N MET A 24 10.03 -24.44 -3.87
CA MET A 24 9.93 -23.16 -3.15
C MET A 24 11.31 -22.56 -2.89
N GLU A 25 12.30 -23.36 -2.48
CA GLU A 25 13.67 -22.90 -2.26
C GLU A 25 14.27 -22.32 -3.55
N GLU A 26 14.13 -23.03 -4.68
CA GLU A 26 14.60 -22.57 -5.98
C GLU A 26 13.84 -21.31 -6.44
N ALA A 27 12.52 -21.23 -6.21
CA ALA A 27 11.73 -20.04 -6.50
C ALA A 27 12.23 -18.81 -5.73
N ASN A 28 12.51 -18.98 -4.45
CA ASN A 28 13.02 -17.92 -3.58
C ASN A 28 14.42 -17.46 -4.01
N GLN A 29 15.30 -18.39 -4.43
CA GLN A 29 16.62 -18.03 -4.96
C GLN A 29 16.51 -17.15 -6.22
N PHE A 30 15.67 -17.54 -7.18
CA PHE A 30 15.40 -16.70 -8.36
C PHE A 30 14.82 -15.34 -7.98
N PHE A 31 13.92 -15.31 -6.98
CA PHE A 31 13.32 -14.07 -6.50
C PHE A 31 14.37 -13.13 -5.89
N GLU A 32 15.27 -13.65 -5.07
CA GLU A 32 16.33 -12.88 -4.38
C GLU A 32 17.32 -12.24 -5.37
N ILE A 33 17.63 -12.91 -6.48
CA ILE A 33 18.52 -12.37 -7.51
C ILE A 33 17.78 -11.49 -8.54
N GLY A 34 16.48 -11.28 -8.40
CA GLY A 34 15.67 -10.42 -9.27
C GLY A 34 15.18 -11.09 -10.56
N GLU A 35 15.37 -12.40 -10.70
CA GLU A 35 14.90 -13.19 -11.84
C GLU A 35 13.42 -13.56 -11.67
N PHE A 36 12.57 -12.52 -11.68
CA PHE A 36 11.16 -12.63 -11.29
C PHE A 36 10.34 -13.57 -12.18
N ASP A 37 10.70 -13.70 -13.46
CA ASP A 37 10.01 -14.59 -14.39
C ASP A 37 10.30 -16.07 -14.09
N GLN A 38 11.55 -16.37 -13.73
CA GLN A 38 11.95 -17.72 -13.31
C GLN A 38 11.36 -18.06 -11.95
N ALA A 39 11.37 -17.11 -11.00
CA ALA A 39 10.72 -17.26 -9.71
C ALA A 39 9.22 -17.55 -9.85
N LEU A 40 8.51 -16.77 -10.67
CA LEU A 40 7.09 -16.98 -10.94
C LEU A 40 6.82 -18.37 -11.53
N ALA A 41 7.61 -18.81 -12.51
CA ALA A 41 7.45 -20.13 -13.11
C ALA A 41 7.61 -21.27 -12.07
N LYS A 42 8.48 -21.10 -11.07
CA LYS A 42 8.64 -22.06 -9.97
C LYS A 42 7.49 -21.99 -8.97
N TYR A 43 7.04 -20.81 -8.58
CA TYR A 43 5.83 -20.67 -7.75
C TYR A 43 4.60 -21.29 -8.44
N GLU A 44 4.45 -21.14 -9.75
CA GLU A 44 3.36 -21.76 -10.50
C GLU A 44 3.46 -23.30 -10.53
N GLN A 45 4.65 -23.88 -10.47
CA GLN A 45 4.80 -25.33 -10.29
C GLN A 45 4.30 -25.77 -8.91
N VAL A 46 4.59 -25.01 -7.86
CA VAL A 46 4.02 -25.26 -6.52
C VAL A 46 2.50 -25.17 -6.57
N LEU A 47 1.94 -24.14 -7.22
CA LEU A 47 0.49 -23.95 -7.32
C LEU A 47 -0.22 -25.03 -8.18
N LYS A 48 0.49 -25.73 -9.07
CA LYS A 48 -0.05 -26.91 -9.75
C LYS A 48 -0.17 -28.12 -8.82
N LEU A 49 0.73 -28.24 -7.85
CA LEU A 49 0.73 -29.32 -6.84
C LEU A 49 -0.22 -29.00 -5.69
N GLU A 50 -0.21 -27.75 -5.24
CA GLU A 50 -0.96 -27.23 -4.10
C GLU A 50 -1.58 -25.87 -4.46
N PRO A 51 -2.78 -25.85 -5.10
CA PRO A 51 -3.39 -24.62 -5.61
C PRO A 51 -3.67 -23.52 -4.58
N LYS A 52 -3.69 -23.87 -3.30
CA LYS A 52 -3.92 -22.96 -2.16
C LYS A 52 -2.67 -22.69 -1.33
N HIS A 53 -1.47 -23.05 -1.82
CA HIS A 53 -0.23 -22.82 -1.08
C HIS A 53 0.00 -21.32 -0.88
N SER A 54 -0.22 -20.85 0.34
CA SER A 54 -0.32 -19.41 0.61
C SER A 54 0.94 -18.62 0.25
N ASP A 55 2.12 -19.17 0.56
CA ASP A 55 3.37 -18.46 0.28
C ASP A 55 3.70 -18.42 -1.21
N ALA A 56 3.31 -19.44 -1.98
CA ALA A 56 3.48 -19.45 -3.42
C ALA A 56 2.52 -18.48 -4.11
N LEU A 57 1.27 -18.36 -3.60
CA LEU A 57 0.35 -17.33 -4.05
C LEU A 57 0.88 -15.92 -3.74
N TYR A 58 1.35 -15.69 -2.51
CA TYR A 58 1.84 -14.38 -2.10
C TYR A 58 3.12 -13.99 -2.86
N ASN A 59 4.14 -14.85 -2.83
CA ASN A 59 5.44 -14.58 -3.46
C ASN A 59 5.36 -14.65 -4.98
N GLY A 60 4.53 -15.53 -5.55
CA GLY A 60 4.21 -15.53 -6.98
C GLY A 60 3.57 -14.23 -7.41
N GLY A 61 2.63 -13.69 -6.63
CA GLY A 61 2.06 -12.36 -6.87
C GLY A 61 3.12 -11.25 -6.79
N MET A 62 4.02 -11.31 -5.81
CA MET A 62 5.14 -10.36 -5.71
C MET A 62 6.09 -10.44 -6.91
N ALA A 63 6.49 -11.65 -7.31
CA ALA A 63 7.36 -11.88 -8.47
C ALA A 63 6.69 -11.36 -9.73
N SER A 64 5.42 -11.67 -9.90
CA SER A 64 4.62 -11.20 -11.03
C SER A 64 4.51 -9.68 -11.07
N HIS A 65 4.28 -9.01 -9.95
CA HIS A 65 4.20 -7.55 -9.88
C HIS A 65 5.54 -6.89 -10.21
N LEU A 66 6.63 -7.37 -9.61
CA LEU A 66 7.98 -6.84 -9.83
C LEU A 66 8.51 -7.14 -11.25
N GLY A 67 8.12 -8.28 -11.82
CA GLY A 67 8.39 -8.66 -13.21
C GLY A 67 7.49 -7.97 -14.25
N GLY A 68 6.73 -6.94 -13.85
CA GLY A 68 5.93 -6.13 -14.79
C GLY A 68 4.65 -6.83 -15.31
N LYS A 69 4.14 -7.83 -14.58
CA LYS A 69 2.92 -8.60 -14.91
C LYS A 69 1.81 -8.35 -13.88
N PRO A 70 1.37 -7.10 -13.64
CA PRO A 70 0.49 -6.77 -12.52
C PRO A 70 -0.89 -7.43 -12.58
N ALA A 71 -1.40 -7.75 -13.77
CA ALA A 71 -2.65 -8.49 -13.92
C ALA A 71 -2.56 -9.90 -13.31
N ARG A 72 -1.46 -10.61 -13.57
CA ARG A 72 -1.21 -11.94 -13.01
C ARG A 72 -0.95 -11.87 -11.50
N ALA A 73 -0.31 -10.80 -11.02
CA ALA A 73 -0.17 -10.56 -9.58
C ALA A 73 -1.54 -10.43 -8.89
N ALA A 74 -2.46 -9.65 -9.49
CA ALA A 74 -3.82 -9.51 -8.97
C ALA A 74 -4.55 -10.86 -8.92
N GLU A 75 -4.48 -11.68 -9.97
CA GLU A 75 -5.11 -13.02 -9.97
C GLU A 75 -4.64 -13.89 -8.80
N LEU A 76 -3.32 -13.96 -8.57
CA LEU A 76 -2.76 -14.77 -7.49
C LEU A 76 -3.15 -14.26 -6.11
N TRP A 77 -3.16 -12.94 -5.92
CA TRP A 77 -3.56 -12.32 -4.66
C TRP A 77 -5.06 -12.35 -4.41
N GLU A 78 -5.91 -12.34 -5.44
CA GLU A 78 -7.36 -12.55 -5.30
C GLU A 78 -7.66 -13.97 -4.80
N ILE A 79 -6.94 -14.99 -5.29
CA ILE A 79 -7.05 -16.35 -4.76
C ILE A 79 -6.62 -16.39 -3.28
N LEU A 80 -5.49 -15.76 -2.94
CA LEU A 80 -5.01 -15.71 -1.56
C LEU A 80 -5.97 -14.96 -0.62
N LYS A 81 -6.64 -13.92 -1.11
CA LYS A 81 -7.60 -13.12 -0.34
C LYS A 81 -8.77 -13.96 0.18
N LEU A 82 -9.14 -15.03 -0.52
CA LEU A 82 -10.17 -15.97 -0.05
C LEU A 82 -9.79 -16.67 1.27
N GLU A 83 -8.50 -16.94 1.48
CA GLU A 83 -7.99 -17.58 2.69
C GLU A 83 -7.59 -16.52 3.76
N ARG A 84 -7.18 -15.33 3.32
CA ARG A 84 -6.73 -14.22 4.18
C ARG A 84 -7.55 -12.94 3.98
N PRO A 85 -8.88 -12.95 4.21
CA PRO A 85 -9.77 -11.85 3.83
C PRO A 85 -9.54 -10.56 4.63
N THR A 86 -8.87 -10.63 5.79
CA THR A 86 -8.59 -9.50 6.69
C THR A 86 -7.13 -9.03 6.64
N ASP A 87 -6.31 -9.55 5.71
CA ASP A 87 -4.91 -9.16 5.58
C ASP A 87 -4.76 -7.82 4.84
N PHE A 88 -4.58 -6.74 5.62
CA PHE A 88 -4.40 -5.39 5.09
C PHE A 88 -3.24 -5.25 4.10
N GLN A 89 -2.15 -6.02 4.28
CA GLN A 89 -1.01 -5.95 3.37
C GLN A 89 -1.40 -6.54 2.02
N LEU A 90 -2.08 -7.69 2.01
CA LEU A 90 -2.60 -8.30 0.80
C LEU A 90 -3.59 -7.39 0.06
N HIS A 91 -4.50 -6.74 0.80
CA HIS A 91 -5.42 -5.75 0.22
C HIS A 91 -4.68 -4.56 -0.39
N ALA A 92 -3.65 -4.04 0.28
CA ALA A 92 -2.80 -2.98 -0.26
C ALA A 92 -2.07 -3.44 -1.55
N LYS A 93 -1.64 -4.71 -1.61
CA LYS A 93 -1.04 -5.29 -2.83
C LYS A 93 -2.01 -5.35 -4.00
N LEU A 94 -3.29 -5.65 -3.77
CA LEU A 94 -4.32 -5.60 -4.81
C LEU A 94 -4.57 -4.18 -5.31
N VAL A 95 -4.60 -3.18 -4.42
CA VAL A 95 -4.67 -1.76 -4.83
C VAL A 95 -3.50 -1.41 -5.76
N GLN A 96 -2.27 -1.79 -5.37
CA GLN A 96 -1.06 -1.54 -6.17
C GLN A 96 -1.09 -2.29 -7.52
N ALA A 97 -1.56 -3.53 -7.54
CA ALA A 97 -1.66 -4.32 -8.77
C ALA A 97 -2.68 -3.71 -9.74
N TYR A 98 -3.89 -3.39 -9.29
CA TYR A 98 -4.92 -2.80 -10.16
C TYR A 98 -4.55 -1.40 -10.64
N ALA A 99 -3.89 -0.60 -9.80
CA ALA A 99 -3.36 0.70 -10.21
C ALA A 99 -2.30 0.53 -11.33
N ALA A 100 -1.41 -0.46 -11.21
CA ALA A 100 -0.40 -0.76 -12.23
C ALA A 100 -1.00 -1.33 -13.54
N VAL A 101 -2.15 -2.01 -13.47
CA VAL A 101 -2.92 -2.41 -14.66
C VAL A 101 -3.58 -1.20 -15.35
N GLY A 102 -3.83 -0.12 -14.60
CA GLY A 102 -4.59 1.04 -15.09
C GLY A 102 -6.11 0.85 -15.03
N ASP A 103 -6.59 -0.18 -14.30
CA ASP A 103 -8.02 -0.42 -14.09
C ASP A 103 -8.49 0.40 -12.89
N ALA A 104 -8.96 1.62 -13.15
CA ALA A 104 -9.41 2.54 -12.10
C ALA A 104 -10.58 1.97 -11.28
N ALA A 105 -11.51 1.26 -11.92
CA ALA A 105 -12.66 0.70 -11.25
C ALA A 105 -12.26 -0.40 -10.24
N LYS A 106 -11.35 -1.30 -10.63
CA LYS A 106 -10.83 -2.32 -9.70
C LYS A 106 -9.93 -1.71 -8.63
N THR A 107 -9.17 -0.67 -8.95
CA THR A 107 -8.37 0.07 -7.97
C THR A 107 -9.25 0.67 -6.89
N ASP A 108 -10.33 1.35 -7.28
CA ASP A 108 -11.28 1.93 -6.35
C ASP A 108 -12.02 0.87 -5.54
N SER A 109 -12.39 -0.27 -6.17
CA SER A 109 -13.00 -1.39 -5.47
C SER A 109 -12.07 -1.97 -4.39
N ALA A 110 -10.82 -2.30 -4.74
CA ALA A 110 -9.85 -2.83 -3.80
C ALA A 110 -9.51 -1.83 -2.68
N ARG A 111 -9.47 -0.53 -3.00
CA ARG A 111 -9.33 0.52 -2.01
C ARG A 111 -10.53 0.55 -1.06
N ASN A 112 -11.74 0.44 -1.57
CA ASN A 112 -12.93 0.44 -0.72
C ASN A 112 -12.97 -0.78 0.20
N GLU A 113 -12.46 -1.94 -0.25
CA GLU A 113 -12.32 -3.13 0.60
C GLU A 113 -11.40 -2.88 1.81
N ILE A 114 -10.22 -2.27 1.62
CA ILE A 114 -9.30 -2.01 2.74
C ILE A 114 -9.87 -0.97 3.72
N PHE A 115 -10.62 0.04 3.23
CA PHE A 115 -11.34 0.98 4.10
C PHE A 115 -12.49 0.31 4.85
N ALA A 116 -13.22 -0.60 4.20
CA ALA A 116 -14.28 -1.37 4.86
C ALA A 116 -13.72 -2.30 5.94
N LEU A 117 -12.53 -2.90 5.71
CA LEU A 117 -11.82 -3.64 6.76
C LEU A 117 -11.43 -2.73 7.92
N TYR A 118 -10.85 -1.57 7.63
CA TYR A 118 -10.46 -0.60 8.67
C TYR A 118 -11.66 -0.15 9.51
N GLY A 119 -12.81 0.12 8.87
CA GLY A 119 -14.04 0.51 9.55
C GLY A 119 -14.57 -0.51 10.55
N LYS A 120 -14.26 -1.81 10.36
CA LYS A 120 -14.64 -2.89 11.29
C LYS A 120 -13.73 -3.02 12.50
N LEU A 121 -12.53 -2.42 12.46
CA LEU A 121 -11.56 -2.50 13.54
C LEU A 121 -11.99 -1.67 14.76
N GLY A 122 -11.71 -2.18 15.96
CA GLY A 122 -11.82 -1.42 17.20
C GLY A 122 -10.65 -0.43 17.39
N ALA A 123 -10.79 0.50 18.33
CA ALA A 123 -9.79 1.56 18.56
C ALA A 123 -8.36 1.04 18.81
N LYS A 124 -8.21 -0.07 19.55
CA LYS A 124 -6.90 -0.69 19.84
C LYS A 124 -6.25 -1.28 18.59
N GLU A 125 -7.01 -1.83 17.66
CA GLU A 125 -6.49 -2.41 16.41
C GLU A 125 -6.15 -1.34 15.38
N ARG A 126 -6.85 -0.19 15.44
CA ARG A 126 -6.52 1.00 14.65
C ARG A 126 -5.23 1.67 15.13
N ALA A 127 -4.91 1.57 16.42
CA ALA A 127 -3.65 2.09 16.96
C ALA A 127 -2.46 1.40 16.27
N GLY A 128 -1.67 2.17 15.53
CA GLY A 128 -0.57 1.66 14.70
C GLY A 128 -0.95 1.32 13.25
N ARG A 129 -2.19 1.59 12.82
CA ARG A 129 -2.66 1.42 11.44
C ARG A 129 -3.27 2.70 10.89
N GLU A 130 -2.53 3.79 10.97
CA GLU A 130 -3.02 5.11 10.53
C GLU A 130 -3.15 5.21 9.00
N SER A 131 -2.31 4.46 8.28
CA SER A 131 -2.23 4.48 6.83
C SER A 131 -1.88 3.10 6.24
N TYR A 132 -2.00 3.00 4.93
CA TYR A 132 -1.45 1.89 4.14
C TYR A 132 -0.70 2.44 2.93
N CYS A 133 0.20 1.63 2.37
CA CYS A 133 0.90 2.00 1.14
C CYS A 133 -0.02 1.81 -0.06
N ARG A 134 -0.55 2.92 -0.59
CA ARG A 134 -1.42 2.94 -1.76
C ARG A 134 -0.64 2.64 -3.03
N GLU A 135 0.53 3.23 -3.18
CA GLU A 135 1.33 3.13 -4.40
C GLU A 135 2.84 3.26 -4.09
N GLN A 136 3.68 2.67 -4.95
CA GLN A 136 5.12 2.88 -4.97
C GLN A 136 5.58 3.20 -6.38
N PHE A 137 6.47 4.18 -6.54
CA PHE A 137 7.01 4.55 -7.84
C PHE A 137 8.43 5.09 -7.74
N VAL A 138 9.13 5.08 -8.89
CA VAL A 138 10.45 5.68 -9.03
C VAL A 138 10.34 6.93 -9.89
N ARG A 139 10.92 8.04 -9.44
CA ARG A 139 11.00 9.27 -10.23
C ARG A 139 12.36 9.93 -10.02
N LYS A 140 13.08 10.20 -11.11
CA LYS A 140 14.41 10.85 -11.09
C LYS A 140 15.42 10.16 -10.15
N GLY A 141 15.35 8.83 -10.04
CA GLY A 141 16.20 8.05 -9.14
C GLY A 141 15.70 7.97 -7.70
N PHE A 142 14.68 8.74 -7.31
CA PHE A 142 14.05 8.63 -6.01
C PHE A 142 13.03 7.50 -6.00
N ARG A 143 13.07 6.67 -4.96
CA ARG A 143 11.97 5.75 -4.61
C ARG A 143 10.97 6.49 -3.75
N VAL A 144 9.69 6.39 -4.08
CA VAL A 144 8.61 7.11 -3.39
C VAL A 144 7.57 6.11 -2.93
N LEU A 145 7.18 6.20 -1.65
CA LEU A 145 6.03 5.50 -1.09
C LEU A 145 4.89 6.50 -0.95
N ALA A 146 3.79 6.27 -1.64
CA ALA A 146 2.54 7.01 -1.42
C ALA A 146 1.72 6.27 -0.36
N LEU A 147 1.63 6.88 0.82
CA LEU A 147 0.81 6.43 1.93
C LEU A 147 -0.53 7.15 1.89
N GLU A 148 -1.61 6.41 2.11
CA GLU A 148 -2.95 6.94 2.26
C GLU A 148 -3.46 6.67 3.67
N PHE A 149 -3.92 7.72 4.33
CA PHE A 149 -4.43 7.68 5.69
C PHE A 149 -5.94 7.40 5.69
N PHE A 150 -6.35 6.49 6.59
CA PHE A 150 -7.74 6.05 6.66
C PHE A 150 -8.68 7.14 7.17
N GLU A 151 -8.20 7.98 8.09
CA GLU A 151 -9.01 9.00 8.76
C GLU A 151 -8.30 10.36 8.73
N LEU A 152 -9.09 11.44 8.66
CA LEU A 152 -8.60 12.80 8.88
C LEU A 152 -8.81 13.20 10.33
N THR A 153 -7.87 12.82 11.19
CA THR A 153 -7.95 13.04 12.64
C THR A 153 -6.79 13.91 13.15
N GLY A 154 -7.06 14.64 14.23
CA GLY A 154 -6.11 15.55 14.86
C GLY A 154 -5.96 16.89 14.14
N GLU A 155 -5.34 17.86 14.83
CA GLU A 155 -5.20 19.24 14.36
C GLU A 155 -4.42 19.33 13.03
N ARG A 156 -3.54 18.35 12.78
CA ARG A 156 -2.70 18.23 11.58
C ARG A 156 -3.00 16.94 10.81
N ALA A 157 -4.27 16.69 10.54
CA ALA A 157 -4.69 15.53 9.75
C ALA A 157 -3.96 15.47 8.40
N VAL A 158 -3.63 14.25 7.98
CA VAL A 158 -2.96 13.96 6.69
C VAL A 158 -3.87 13.05 5.88
N ARG A 159 -4.06 13.36 4.60
CA ARG A 159 -4.74 12.46 3.67
C ARG A 159 -3.76 11.56 2.94
N TYR A 160 -2.71 12.16 2.39
CA TYR A 160 -1.65 11.46 1.65
C TYR A 160 -0.28 11.90 2.13
N ALA A 161 0.66 10.97 2.19
CA ALA A 161 2.08 11.27 2.36
C ALA A 161 2.90 10.56 1.29
N PHE A 162 3.70 11.31 0.54
CA PHE A 162 4.64 10.85 -0.45
C PHE A 162 6.02 10.87 0.19
N VAL A 163 6.42 9.73 0.76
CA VAL A 163 7.67 9.54 1.46
C VAL A 163 8.76 9.28 0.42
N VAL A 164 9.70 10.21 0.31
CA VAL A 164 10.85 10.09 -0.59
C VAL A 164 11.98 9.41 0.15
N LEU A 165 12.48 8.31 -0.41
CA LEU A 165 13.47 7.47 0.22
C LEU A 165 14.89 7.73 -0.29
N THR A 166 15.84 7.62 0.62
CA THR A 166 17.27 7.44 0.33
C THR A 166 17.54 6.08 -0.30
N ALA A 167 18.75 5.89 -0.86
CA ALA A 167 19.16 4.61 -1.44
C ALA A 167 19.12 3.44 -0.43
N ASP A 168 19.43 3.69 0.84
CA ASP A 168 19.35 2.71 1.94
C ASP A 168 17.92 2.55 2.50
N GLY A 169 16.91 3.16 1.88
CA GLY A 169 15.50 2.96 2.18
C GLY A 169 14.97 3.75 3.39
N LYS A 170 15.74 4.70 3.91
CA LYS A 170 15.27 5.63 4.95
C LYS A 170 14.54 6.79 4.33
N GLU A 171 13.68 7.45 5.11
CA GLU A 171 13.06 8.70 4.66
C GLU A 171 14.10 9.82 4.58
N ASP A 172 14.17 10.47 3.41
CA ASP A 172 14.93 11.70 3.18
C ASP A 172 14.04 12.92 3.50
N TYR A 173 12.90 12.99 2.81
CA TYR A 173 11.88 14.00 3.01
C TYR A 173 10.52 13.45 2.60
N ARG A 174 9.45 14.20 2.90
CA ARG A 174 8.10 13.85 2.46
C ARG A 174 7.36 15.06 1.92
N ILE A 175 6.44 14.79 1.01
CA ILE A 175 5.42 15.74 0.58
C ILE A 175 4.08 15.20 1.07
N SER A 176 3.29 15.98 1.79
CA SER A 176 1.99 15.52 2.30
C SER A 176 0.86 16.42 1.84
N LEU A 177 -0.27 15.79 1.52
CA LEU A 177 -1.55 16.47 1.45
C LEU A 177 -2.15 16.49 2.87
N GLY A 178 -1.97 17.60 3.57
CA GLY A 178 -2.53 17.81 4.90
C GLY A 178 -3.87 18.55 4.85
N SER A 179 -4.62 18.49 5.94
CA SER A 179 -5.82 19.30 6.13
C SER A 179 -5.92 19.71 7.59
N TYR A 180 -5.52 20.94 7.89
CA TYR A 180 -5.38 21.41 9.26
C TYR A 180 -6.65 22.09 9.75
N ASP A 181 -6.98 21.87 11.03
CA ASP A 181 -8.20 22.41 11.62
C ASP A 181 -8.16 23.95 11.67
N ALA A 182 -7.00 24.54 11.95
CA ALA A 182 -6.82 25.99 11.98
C ALA A 182 -7.10 26.63 10.60
N THR A 183 -6.45 26.14 9.54
CA THR A 183 -6.63 26.66 8.17
C THR A 183 -8.07 26.44 7.69
N THR A 184 -8.63 25.26 7.96
CA THR A 184 -10.02 24.94 7.60
C THR A 184 -11.02 25.84 8.32
N LYS A 185 -10.80 26.12 9.61
CA LYS A 185 -11.67 27.01 10.40
C LYS A 185 -11.67 28.43 9.85
N ILE A 186 -10.49 28.98 9.56
CA ILE A 186 -10.35 30.35 9.01
C ILE A 186 -11.06 30.46 7.66
N SER A 187 -10.81 29.54 6.71
CA SER A 187 -11.48 29.59 5.40
C SER A 187 -13.00 29.46 5.49
N ARG A 188 -13.51 28.73 6.49
CA ARG A 188 -14.96 28.65 6.75
C ARG A 188 -15.53 29.96 7.29
N GLU A 189 -14.81 30.63 8.20
CA GLU A 189 -15.21 31.95 8.74
C GLU A 189 -15.19 33.03 7.65
N LEU A 190 -14.30 32.91 6.66
CA LEU A 190 -14.23 33.78 5.48
C LEU A 190 -15.26 33.44 4.39
N GLY A 191 -16.01 32.34 4.54
CA GLY A 191 -17.02 31.90 3.57
C GLY A 191 -16.44 31.28 2.28
N GLU A 192 -15.17 30.87 2.29
CA GLU A 192 -14.49 30.25 1.13
C GLU A 192 -14.91 28.79 0.91
N ILE A 193 -15.38 28.13 1.98
CA ILE A 193 -15.78 26.72 1.98
C ILE A 193 -17.08 26.50 2.75
N GLY A 194 -17.78 25.41 2.41
CA GLY A 194 -18.99 24.97 3.09
C GLY A 194 -18.76 24.44 4.51
N PRO A 195 -19.84 24.25 5.29
CA PRO A 195 -19.75 23.86 6.71
C PRO A 195 -19.13 22.48 6.95
N LYS A 196 -19.20 21.58 5.96
CA LYS A 196 -18.64 20.21 6.03
C LYS A 196 -17.35 20.05 5.22
N GLU A 197 -16.94 21.10 4.51
CA GLU A 197 -15.75 21.06 3.67
C GLU A 197 -14.49 21.30 4.51
N ARG A 198 -13.37 20.89 3.94
CA ARG A 198 -12.03 21.07 4.50
C ARG A 198 -11.12 21.72 3.47
N VAL A 199 -10.16 22.50 3.94
CA VAL A 199 -9.05 22.97 3.10
C VAL A 199 -7.91 21.97 3.18
N PHE A 200 -7.32 21.69 2.03
CA PHE A 200 -6.13 20.86 1.93
C PHE A 200 -4.95 21.66 1.41
N HIS A 201 -3.76 21.26 1.81
CA HIS A 201 -2.51 21.90 1.41
C HIS A 201 -1.48 20.82 1.09
N LEU A 202 -0.73 21.06 0.02
CA LEU A 202 0.35 20.18 -0.40
C LEU A 202 1.67 20.78 0.06
N ASP A 203 2.21 20.20 1.13
CA ASP A 203 3.37 20.71 1.84
C ASP A 203 4.54 19.73 1.77
N GLY A 204 5.75 20.25 1.58
CA GLY A 204 7.01 19.51 1.66
C GLY A 204 7.72 19.74 2.99
N TYR A 205 8.19 18.66 3.61
CA TYR A 205 8.93 18.67 4.87
C TYR A 205 10.32 18.08 4.65
N TYR A 206 11.33 18.94 4.71
CA TYR A 206 12.72 18.60 4.43
C TYR A 206 13.57 18.69 5.70
N LYS A 207 14.72 18.00 5.69
CA LYS A 207 15.74 18.05 6.77
C LYS A 207 15.17 17.71 8.15
N GLY A 208 14.32 16.67 8.21
CA GLY A 208 13.64 16.24 9.43
C GLY A 208 12.57 17.24 9.91
N GLY A 209 11.91 17.94 8.98
CA GLY A 209 10.83 18.89 9.30
C GLY A 209 11.28 20.31 9.65
N ARG A 210 12.58 20.60 9.62
CA ARG A 210 13.12 21.95 9.87
C ARG A 210 12.90 22.92 8.71
N GLU A 211 12.64 22.39 7.52
CA GLU A 211 12.33 23.18 6.34
C GLU A 211 10.95 22.77 5.81
N HIS A 212 10.03 23.73 5.80
CA HIS A 212 8.66 23.60 5.33
C HIS A 212 8.48 24.38 4.03
N ARG A 213 7.74 23.81 3.08
CA ARG A 213 7.41 24.45 1.80
C ARG A 213 5.97 24.15 1.42
N THR A 214 5.16 25.17 1.19
CA THR A 214 3.81 24.98 0.64
C THR A 214 3.85 25.12 -0.87
N PHE A 215 3.23 24.18 -1.58
CA PHE A 215 3.20 24.17 -3.05
C PHE A 215 1.83 24.53 -3.61
N GLU A 216 0.76 24.10 -2.94
CA GLU A 216 -0.60 24.25 -3.45
C GLU A 216 -1.63 24.16 -2.33
N MET A 217 -2.77 24.83 -2.49
CA MET A 217 -3.93 24.74 -1.60
C MET A 217 -5.15 24.33 -2.41
N TYR A 218 -6.03 23.55 -1.80
CA TYR A 218 -7.24 23.02 -2.42
C TYR A 218 -8.43 23.31 -1.51
N LEU A 219 -9.49 23.87 -2.09
CA LEU A 219 -10.79 24.03 -1.44
C LEU A 219 -11.59 22.75 -1.69
N GLY A 220 -11.72 21.91 -0.66
CA GLY A 220 -12.24 20.55 -0.80
C GLY A 220 -11.15 19.51 -1.06
N GLU A 221 -11.51 18.23 -0.93
CA GLU A 221 -10.56 17.12 -1.07
C GLU A 221 -10.27 16.82 -2.55
N PRO A 222 -9.02 17.00 -3.02
CA PRO A 222 -8.64 16.74 -4.40
C PRO A 222 -8.53 15.25 -4.71
N LYS A 223 -8.66 14.89 -6.00
CA LYS A 223 -8.48 13.50 -6.44
C LYS A 223 -7.01 13.07 -6.31
N TYR A 224 -6.78 11.81 -5.98
CA TYR A 224 -5.41 11.28 -5.84
C TYR A 224 -4.53 11.52 -7.07
N GLU A 225 -5.06 11.30 -8.29
CA GLU A 225 -4.30 11.48 -9.53
C GLU A 225 -3.87 12.94 -9.77
N GLU A 226 -4.68 13.90 -9.32
CA GLU A 226 -4.31 15.32 -9.37
C GLU A 226 -3.13 15.61 -8.46
N ILE A 227 -3.18 15.11 -7.22
CA ILE A 227 -2.10 15.27 -6.24
C ILE A 227 -0.82 14.59 -6.71
N LYS A 228 -0.92 13.36 -7.21
CA LYS A 228 0.22 12.61 -7.73
C LYS A 228 0.89 13.36 -8.87
N ARG A 229 0.12 13.95 -9.79
CA ARG A 229 0.67 14.79 -10.87
C ARG A 229 1.46 15.97 -10.31
N THR A 230 0.90 16.72 -9.36
CA THR A 230 1.61 17.84 -8.74
C THR A 230 2.87 17.37 -8.00
N VAL A 231 2.82 16.25 -7.28
CA VAL A 231 3.99 15.66 -6.62
C VAL A 231 5.09 15.30 -7.64
N ILE A 232 4.73 14.71 -8.77
CA ILE A 232 5.69 14.43 -9.84
C ILE A 232 6.33 15.71 -10.38
N GLU A 233 5.57 16.81 -10.52
CA GLU A 233 6.11 18.10 -10.93
C GLU A 233 7.06 18.70 -9.88
N ILE A 234 6.78 18.52 -8.58
CA ILE A 234 7.68 18.91 -7.49
C ILE A 234 8.99 18.12 -7.56
N LEU A 235 8.90 16.78 -7.71
CA LEU A 235 10.06 15.89 -7.82
C LEU A 235 10.90 16.18 -9.08
N ASP A 236 10.25 16.61 -10.16
CA ASP A 236 10.91 17.05 -11.40
C ASP A 236 11.53 18.46 -11.29
N GLY A 237 11.29 19.20 -10.19
CA GLY A 237 11.72 20.59 -10.03
C GLY A 237 10.92 21.60 -10.87
N LYS A 238 9.77 21.19 -11.42
CA LYS A 238 8.90 22.02 -12.27
C LYS A 238 7.89 22.85 -11.47
N LYS A 239 7.44 22.36 -10.31
CA LYS A 239 6.57 23.11 -9.39
C LYS A 239 7.43 23.80 -8.33
N LYS A 240 7.33 25.12 -8.24
CA LYS A 240 7.97 25.92 -7.19
C LYS A 240 7.02 26.08 -6.00
N ALA A 241 7.59 26.18 -4.80
CA ALA A 241 6.82 26.47 -3.59
C ALA A 241 6.24 27.89 -3.66
N SER A 242 4.98 28.05 -3.23
CA SER A 242 4.33 29.34 -3.05
C SER A 242 4.81 30.03 -1.77
N SER A 243 5.19 29.26 -0.75
CA SER A 243 5.79 29.77 0.48
C SER A 243 6.82 28.79 1.05
N SER A 244 7.76 29.30 1.87
CA SER A 244 8.72 28.45 2.57
C SER A 244 9.14 29.06 3.90
N THR A 245 9.30 28.19 4.91
CA THR A 245 9.77 28.54 6.25
C THR A 245 10.92 27.61 6.64
N LYS A 246 11.94 28.15 7.30
CA LYS A 246 13.06 27.40 7.86
C LYS A 246 13.19 27.72 9.35
N SER A 247 13.10 26.71 10.21
CA SER A 247 13.50 26.88 11.62
C SER A 247 15.03 26.86 11.72
N LYS A 248 15.57 27.71 12.59
CA LYS A 248 16.99 27.73 12.94
C LYS A 248 17.35 26.50 13.77
#